data_AF-A0AAN8IXZ3-F1
#
_entry.id   AF-A0AAN8IXZ3-F1
#
_cell.length_a   1.000
_cell.length_b   1.000
_cell.length_c   1.000
_cell.angle_alpha   90.00
_cell.angle_beta   90.00
_cell.angle_gamma   90.00
#
_symmetry.space_group_name_H-M   'P 1'
#
loop_
_entity.id
_entity.type
_entity.pdbx_description
1 polymer ?
#
loop_
_entity_poly.entity_id
_entity_poly.type
_entity_poly.pdbx_seq_one_letter_code
_entity_poly.pdbx_strand_id
1 'polypeptide(L)'
;MCNAGLMKHCLKKVFLRAGEVQILDYQTQQFRLLPQLARAFAFMFAAYEIRDLYMKVTEQLTHGNVDLLPEIHALSSGLKFLIKAAEEVRGGNARLAEICGYLARPDAAYSKFNNWHTYSDSDIVQDFEHVARKQVFRAYDTLKRHQRETSTEEAWNRASIELCKASRVGSHKFTINIIIKLKSSHRYLV
;
A
#
# COMPACT_ATOMS: atom_id res chain seq x y z
N MET A 1 18.13 4.41 13.12
CA MET A 1 18.41 2.98 13.40
C MET A 1 17.68 2.56 14.67
N CYS A 2 16.34 2.51 14.64
CA CYS A 2 15.56 2.10 15.82
C CYS A 2 15.02 0.68 15.64
N ASN A 3 15.10 -0.09 16.72
CA ASN A 3 14.24 -1.24 17.05
C ASN A 3 14.61 -2.67 16.63
N ALA A 4 15.86 -2.99 16.29
CA ALA A 4 16.29 -4.39 16.40
C ALA A 4 16.51 -4.81 17.87
N GLY A 5 16.96 -3.88 18.73
CA GLY A 5 17.27 -4.16 20.14
C GLY A 5 16.05 -4.31 21.05
N LEU A 6 15.01 -3.49 20.85
CA LEU A 6 13.82 -3.50 21.70
C LEU A 6 12.99 -4.79 21.53
N MET A 7 12.86 -5.30 20.30
CA MET A 7 12.20 -6.59 20.04
C MET A 7 12.93 -7.77 20.67
N LYS A 8 14.27 -7.79 20.60
CA LYS A 8 15.07 -8.83 21.27
C LYS A 8 14.90 -8.79 22.78
N HIS A 9 14.71 -7.61 23.37
CA HIS A 9 14.57 -7.46 24.81
C HIS A 9 13.20 -7.94 25.32
N CYS A 10 12.10 -7.66 24.61
CA CYS A 10 10.76 -8.10 25.03
C CYS A 10 10.54 -9.62 24.91
N LEU A 11 11.22 -10.30 23.97
CA LEU A 11 11.08 -11.75 23.77
C LEU A 11 11.99 -12.59 24.69
N LYS A 12 12.79 -11.96 25.56
CA LYS A 12 13.68 -12.64 26.51
C LYS A 12 13.01 -13.32 27.71
N LYS A 13 11.71 -13.06 27.95
CA LYS A 13 11.00 -13.53 29.15
C LYS A 13 10.14 -14.79 28.97
N VAL A 14 10.33 -15.55 27.90
CA VAL A 14 9.70 -16.88 27.75
C VAL A 14 10.75 -17.94 28.03
N PHE A 15 10.80 -18.37 29.30
CA PHE A 15 11.39 -19.59 29.87
C PHE A 15 12.36 -20.37 28.95
N LEU A 16 13.67 -20.11 29.05
CA LEU A 16 14.70 -20.96 28.42
C LEU A 16 15.55 -21.59 29.51
N ARG A 17 15.75 -22.91 29.44
CA ARG A 17 16.71 -23.61 30.32
C ARG A 17 18.13 -23.17 29.97
N ALA A 18 19.03 -23.18 30.96
CA ALA A 18 20.42 -22.80 30.76
C ALA A 18 21.05 -23.63 29.63
N GLY A 19 21.42 -22.98 28.51
CA GLY A 19 22.02 -23.61 27.33
C GLY A 19 21.13 -23.61 26.07
N GLU A 20 19.84 -23.29 26.17
CA GLU A 20 18.95 -23.21 24.99
C GLU A 20 19.03 -21.83 24.31
N VAL A 21 19.25 -21.83 22.99
CA VAL A 21 19.25 -20.61 22.16
C VAL A 21 17.81 -20.14 21.96
N GLN A 22 17.59 -18.82 21.99
CA GLN A 22 16.25 -18.29 21.80
C GLN A 22 15.71 -18.64 20.41
N ILE A 23 14.43 -19.02 20.32
CA ILE A 23 13.81 -19.34 19.03
C ILE A 23 13.91 -18.17 18.04
N LEU A 24 13.90 -16.94 18.55
CA LEU A 24 14.05 -15.72 17.74
C LEU A 24 15.47 -15.52 17.19
N ASP A 25 16.50 -16.18 17.72
CA ASP A 25 17.85 -16.09 17.14
C ASP A 25 18.01 -16.98 15.89
N TYR A 26 17.09 -17.90 15.63
CA TYR A 26 17.05 -18.63 14.36
C TYR A 26 16.56 -17.73 13.23
N GLN A 27 17.39 -17.56 12.21
CA GLN A 27 17.09 -16.74 11.04
C GLN A 27 15.78 -17.15 10.32
N THR A 28 15.50 -18.45 10.25
CA THR A 28 14.25 -18.98 9.67
C THR A 28 13.02 -18.50 10.44
N GLN A 29 13.12 -18.35 11.75
CA GLN A 29 12.04 -17.83 12.60
C GLN A 29 11.93 -16.31 12.49
N GLN A 30 13.06 -15.60 12.39
CA GLN A 30 13.06 -14.16 12.11
C GLN A 30 12.39 -13.85 10.76
N PHE A 31 12.70 -14.58 9.69
CA PHE A 31 12.06 -14.40 8.38
C PHE A 31 10.56 -14.69 8.38
N ARG A 32 10.07 -15.52 9.30
CA ARG A 32 8.64 -15.79 9.46
C ARG A 32 7.94 -14.73 10.30
N LEU A 33 8.56 -14.27 11.39
CA LEU A 33 7.93 -13.42 12.40
C LEU A 33 8.10 -11.92 12.12
N LEU A 34 9.32 -11.47 11.78
CA LEU A 34 9.63 -10.04 11.64
C LEU A 34 8.81 -9.37 10.54
N PRO A 35 8.62 -9.97 9.33
CA PRO A 35 7.79 -9.34 8.30
C PRO A 35 6.31 -9.26 8.67
N GLN A 36 5.81 -10.22 9.46
CA GLN A 36 4.41 -10.23 9.91
C GLN A 36 4.17 -9.13 10.94
N LEU A 37 5.10 -8.97 11.88
CA LEU A 37 5.04 -7.90 12.87
C LEU A 37 5.18 -6.52 12.23
N ALA A 38 6.11 -6.34 11.29
CA ALA A 38 6.23 -5.11 10.52
C ALA A 38 4.92 -4.75 9.81
N ARG A 39 4.24 -5.76 9.23
CA ARG A 39 2.93 -5.57 8.60
C ARG A 39 1.85 -5.19 9.59
N ALA A 40 1.82 -5.81 10.77
CA ALA A 40 0.86 -5.48 11.82
C ALA A 40 0.99 -4.02 12.28
N PHE A 41 2.22 -3.54 12.50
CA PHE A 41 2.46 -2.13 12.80
C PHE A 41 2.00 -1.23 11.66
N ALA A 42 2.37 -1.57 10.42
CA ALA A 42 1.99 -0.76 9.28
C ALA A 42 0.46 -0.67 9.10
N PHE A 43 -0.28 -1.76 9.34
CA PHE A 43 -1.75 -1.76 9.36
C PHE A 43 -2.35 -0.97 10.52
N MET A 44 -1.75 -1.03 11.72
CA MET A 44 -2.21 -0.23 12.85
C MET A 44 -2.09 1.27 12.56
N PHE A 45 -0.97 1.72 12.01
CA PHE A 45 -0.79 3.11 11.62
C PHE A 45 -1.68 3.50 10.43
N ALA A 46 -1.88 2.60 9.48
CA ALA A 46 -2.86 2.78 8.40
C ALA A 46 -4.28 3.02 8.95
N ALA A 47 -4.69 2.24 9.95
CA ALA A 47 -6.00 2.37 10.57
C ALA A 47 -6.14 3.72 11.30
N TYR A 48 -5.07 4.22 11.95
CA TYR A 48 -5.09 5.54 12.56
C TYR A 48 -5.26 6.66 11.53
N GLU A 49 -4.48 6.64 10.45
CA GLU A 49 -4.60 7.64 9.36
C GLU A 49 -6.00 7.60 8.70
N ILE A 50 -6.54 6.41 8.44
CA ILE A 50 -7.89 6.25 7.87
C ILE A 50 -8.95 6.79 8.83
N ARG A 51 -8.82 6.50 10.12
CA ARG A 51 -9.73 7.02 11.14
C ARG A 51 -9.68 8.54 11.21
N ASP A 52 -8.49 9.12 11.21
CA ASP A 52 -8.32 10.57 11.28
C ASP A 52 -8.88 11.26 10.02
N LEU A 53 -8.70 10.65 8.84
CA LEU A 53 -9.35 11.09 7.61
C LEU A 53 -10.88 10.98 7.70
N TYR A 54 -11.40 9.87 8.23
CA TYR A 54 -12.85 9.69 8.43
C TYR A 54 -13.44 10.80 9.30
N MET A 55 -12.83 11.08 10.46
CA MET A 55 -13.31 12.13 11.35
C MET A 55 -13.30 13.51 10.68
N LYS A 56 -12.25 13.83 9.90
CA LYS A 56 -12.17 15.08 9.12
C LYS A 56 -13.27 15.17 8.05
N VAL A 57 -13.54 14.09 7.33
CA VAL A 57 -14.61 14.06 6.32
C VAL A 57 -15.98 14.23 6.98
N THR A 58 -16.23 13.56 8.10
CA THR A 58 -17.49 13.70 8.84
C THR A 58 -17.70 15.13 9.32
N GLU A 59 -16.66 15.79 9.81
CA GLU A 59 -16.71 17.21 10.19
C GLU A 59 -16.93 18.12 8.97
N GLN A 60 -16.24 17.92 7.85
CA GLN A 60 -16.45 18.71 6.64
C GLN A 60 -17.86 18.56 6.06
N LEU A 61 -18.45 17.37 6.16
CA LEU A 61 -19.81 17.10 5.74
C LEU A 61 -20.85 17.90 6.54
N THR A 62 -20.62 18.17 7.84
CA THR A 62 -21.54 19.04 8.61
C THR A 62 -21.49 20.49 8.11
N HIS A 63 -20.37 20.90 7.50
CA HIS A 63 -20.20 22.20 6.84
C HIS A 63 -20.56 22.18 5.34
N GLY A 64 -21.06 21.06 4.82
CA GLY A 64 -21.43 20.92 3.40
C GLY A 64 -20.26 20.77 2.43
N ASN A 65 -19.03 20.58 2.92
CA ASN A 65 -17.86 20.35 2.09
C ASN A 65 -17.71 18.84 1.76
N VAL A 66 -17.64 18.51 0.47
CA VAL A 66 -17.57 17.13 -0.06
C VAL A 66 -16.23 16.81 -0.74
N ASP A 67 -15.24 17.69 -0.67
CA ASP A 67 -13.99 17.59 -1.42
C ASP A 67 -13.18 16.32 -1.08
N LEU A 68 -13.23 15.88 0.18
CA LEU A 68 -12.51 14.69 0.67
C LEU A 68 -13.32 13.38 0.58
N LEU A 69 -14.60 13.46 0.20
CA LEU A 69 -15.47 12.29 0.06
C LEU A 69 -14.96 11.27 -1.00
N PRO A 70 -14.35 11.68 -2.12
CA PRO A 70 -13.73 10.74 -3.06
C PRO A 70 -12.55 9.96 -2.46
N GLU A 71 -11.77 10.58 -1.58
CA GLU A 71 -10.60 9.96 -0.94
C GLU A 71 -11.03 8.82 -0.01
N ILE A 72 -12.09 9.02 0.79
CA ILE A 72 -12.59 7.98 1.69
C ILE A 72 -13.35 6.86 0.96
N HIS A 73 -14.05 7.21 -0.13
CA HIS A 73 -14.67 6.23 -1.01
C HIS A 73 -13.61 5.37 -1.72
N ALA A 74 -12.50 5.96 -2.12
CA ALA A 74 -11.36 5.26 -2.71
C ALA A 74 -10.76 4.21 -1.76
N LEU A 75 -10.55 4.59 -0.50
CA LEU A 75 -9.99 3.72 0.53
C LEU A 75 -10.91 2.54 0.88
N SER A 76 -12.23 2.74 0.85
CA SER A 76 -13.22 1.70 1.17
C SER A 76 -13.57 0.80 -0.03
N SER A 77 -13.57 1.33 -1.26
CA SER A 77 -14.01 0.62 -2.48
C SER A 77 -12.87 0.20 -3.41
N GLY A 78 -11.64 0.13 -2.87
CA GLY A 78 -10.33 0.08 -3.53
C GLY A 78 -10.26 -0.40 -4.98
N LEU A 79 -10.83 -1.56 -5.30
CA LEU A 79 -10.76 -2.12 -6.65
C LEU A 79 -11.49 -1.27 -7.71
N LYS A 80 -12.76 -0.93 -7.47
CA LYS A 80 -13.59 -0.22 -8.45
C LYS A 80 -13.05 1.20 -8.68
N PHE A 81 -12.53 1.80 -7.61
CA PHE A 81 -11.89 3.10 -7.66
C PHE A 81 -10.61 3.09 -8.50
N LEU A 82 -9.71 2.13 -8.30
CA LEU A 82 -8.47 2.02 -9.09
C LEU A 82 -8.73 1.89 -10.59
N ILE A 83 -9.77 1.14 -10.98
CA ILE A 83 -10.15 0.99 -12.39
C ILE A 83 -10.73 2.29 -12.96
N LYS A 84 -11.55 3.01 -12.19
CA LYS A 84 -12.06 4.32 -12.59
C LYS A 84 -10.93 5.35 -12.73
N ALA A 85 -9.98 5.35 -11.81
CA ALA A 85 -8.79 6.20 -11.88
C ALA A 85 -7.94 5.89 -13.12
N ALA A 86 -7.76 4.61 -13.47
CA ALA A 86 -7.08 4.22 -14.70
C ALA A 86 -7.83 4.67 -15.96
N GLU A 87 -9.17 4.63 -15.94
CA GLU A 87 -10.02 5.13 -17.02
C GLU A 87 -9.86 6.64 -17.23
N GLU A 88 -9.86 7.42 -16.16
CA GLU A 88 -9.66 8.88 -16.20
C GLU A 88 -8.29 9.26 -16.76
N VAL A 89 -7.24 8.50 -16.40
CA VAL A 89 -5.90 8.67 -16.98
C VAL A 89 -5.88 8.36 -18.47
N ARG A 90 -6.50 7.25 -18.89
CA ARG A 90 -6.58 6.88 -20.32
C ARG A 90 -7.44 7.85 -21.13
N GLY A 91 -8.45 8.44 -20.50
CA GLY A 91 -9.34 9.44 -21.10
C GLY A 91 -8.74 10.85 -21.20
N GLY A 92 -7.55 11.09 -20.63
CA GLY A 92 -6.86 12.38 -20.71
C GLY A 92 -7.40 13.48 -19.80
N ASN A 93 -8.34 13.17 -18.89
CA ASN A 93 -8.91 14.12 -17.92
C ASN A 93 -8.73 13.59 -16.49
N ALA A 94 -7.48 13.44 -16.07
CA ALA A 94 -7.11 12.83 -14.81
C ALA A 94 -7.36 13.78 -13.63
N ARG A 95 -8.52 13.68 -12.97
CA ARG A 95 -8.79 14.33 -11.68
C ARG A 95 -8.73 13.29 -10.57
N LEU A 96 -7.51 12.85 -10.29
CA LEU A 96 -7.26 11.74 -9.36
C LEU A 96 -7.18 12.21 -7.92
N ALA A 97 -7.74 11.40 -7.02
CA ALA A 97 -7.42 11.43 -5.59
C ALA A 97 -5.90 11.32 -5.37
N GLU A 98 -5.38 11.94 -4.30
CA GLU A 98 -3.93 11.99 -4.05
C GLU A 98 -3.33 10.58 -3.99
N ILE A 99 -4.05 9.64 -3.38
CA ILE A 99 -3.65 8.23 -3.29
C ILE A 99 -3.38 7.58 -4.67
N CYS A 100 -4.09 8.04 -5.71
CA CYS A 100 -3.98 7.54 -7.08
C CYS A 100 -3.15 8.45 -8.01
N GLY A 101 -2.61 9.58 -7.53
CA GLY A 101 -1.82 10.50 -8.36
C GLY A 101 -0.64 9.82 -9.08
N TYR A 102 -0.11 8.74 -8.52
CA TYR A 102 0.95 7.94 -9.15
C TYR A 102 0.54 7.30 -10.50
N LEU A 103 -0.77 7.08 -10.73
CA LEU A 103 -1.31 6.57 -12.00
C LEU A 103 -1.25 7.59 -13.14
N ALA A 104 -1.00 8.87 -12.85
CA ALA A 104 -0.79 9.90 -13.88
C ALA A 104 0.70 10.15 -14.19
N ARG A 105 1.61 9.73 -13.30
CA ARG A 105 3.07 9.97 -13.48
C ARG A 105 3.66 9.24 -14.70
N PRO A 106 4.63 9.81 -15.42
CA PRO A 106 5.30 9.11 -16.50
C PRO A 106 6.07 7.88 -16.00
N ASP A 107 6.10 6.82 -16.81
CA ASP A 107 6.67 5.52 -16.44
C ASP A 107 8.18 5.61 -16.27
N ALA A 108 8.71 5.06 -15.17
CA ALA A 108 10.13 4.75 -15.09
C ALA A 108 10.35 3.39 -15.76
N ALA A 109 11.14 3.32 -16.81
CA ALA A 109 11.29 2.09 -17.60
C ALA A 109 11.78 0.88 -16.75
N TYR A 110 12.57 1.14 -15.71
CA TYR A 110 13.22 0.14 -14.87
C TYR A 110 13.28 0.57 -13.40
N SER A 111 13.40 -0.45 -12.52
CA SER A 111 13.69 -0.24 -11.11
C SER A 111 15.10 0.32 -10.93
N LYS A 112 15.28 1.23 -9.98
CA LYS A 112 16.60 1.76 -9.61
C LYS A 112 17.37 0.86 -8.65
N PHE A 113 16.81 -0.31 -8.31
CA PHE A 113 17.45 -1.27 -7.41
C PHE A 113 18.69 -1.88 -8.06
N ASN A 114 19.86 -1.42 -7.62
CA ASN A 114 21.15 -2.01 -8.00
C ASN A 114 21.90 -2.60 -6.78
N ASN A 115 21.82 -1.94 -5.62
CA ASN A 115 22.42 -2.38 -4.37
C ASN A 115 21.56 -1.94 -3.18
N TRP A 116 21.40 -2.79 -2.17
CA TRP A 116 20.63 -2.50 -0.96
C TRP A 116 21.18 -1.32 -0.16
N HIS A 117 22.50 -1.08 -0.22
CA HIS A 117 23.14 0.04 0.49
C HIS A 117 22.80 1.41 -0.10
N THR A 118 22.55 1.47 -1.42
CA THR A 118 22.27 2.71 -2.15
C THR A 118 20.79 2.87 -2.47
N TYR A 119 19.96 1.90 -2.10
CA TYR A 119 18.53 1.88 -2.38
C TYR A 119 17.78 2.72 -1.33
N SER A 120 17.33 3.90 -1.73
CA SER A 120 16.69 4.85 -0.82
C SER A 120 15.22 4.52 -0.56
N ASP A 121 14.65 5.08 0.51
CA ASP A 121 13.20 4.98 0.79
C ASP A 121 12.35 5.50 -0.38
N SER A 122 12.80 6.56 -1.07
CA SER A 122 12.14 7.10 -2.25
C SER A 122 12.20 6.17 -3.46
N ASP A 123 13.31 5.45 -3.65
CA ASP A 123 13.42 4.47 -4.73
C ASP A 123 12.49 3.28 -4.47
N ILE A 124 12.36 2.84 -3.21
CA ILE A 124 11.38 1.83 -2.80
C ILE A 124 9.97 2.28 -3.17
N VAL A 125 9.58 3.51 -2.82
CA VAL A 125 8.24 4.03 -3.18
C VAL A 125 8.05 4.05 -4.67
N GLN A 126 9.03 4.56 -5.42
CA GLN A 126 8.94 4.67 -6.87
C GLN A 126 8.76 3.29 -7.53
N ASP A 127 9.50 2.28 -7.10
CA ASP A 127 9.42 0.93 -7.64
C ASP A 127 8.08 0.25 -7.29
N PHE A 128 7.57 0.47 -6.08
CA PHE A 128 6.23 -0.01 -5.71
C PHE A 128 5.11 0.72 -6.46
N GLU A 129 5.23 2.04 -6.66
CA GLU A 129 4.31 2.83 -7.49
C GLU A 129 4.29 2.31 -8.93
N HIS A 130 5.47 1.98 -9.47
CA HIS A 130 5.61 1.39 -10.80
C HIS A 130 4.88 0.05 -10.93
N VAL A 131 5.14 -0.88 -10.01
CA VAL A 131 4.50 -2.21 -10.00
C VAL A 131 2.98 -2.06 -9.82
N ALA A 132 2.54 -1.18 -8.92
CA ALA A 132 1.13 -0.88 -8.71
C ALA A 132 0.47 -0.35 -9.98
N ARG A 133 1.12 0.60 -10.65
CA ARG A 133 0.64 1.23 -11.88
C ARG A 133 0.48 0.19 -12.98
N LYS A 134 1.52 -0.60 -13.25
CA LYS A 134 1.49 -1.64 -14.28
C LYS A 134 0.40 -2.67 -14.02
N GLN A 135 0.22 -3.10 -12.78
CA GLN A 135 -0.83 -4.06 -12.43
C GLN A 135 -2.24 -3.47 -12.61
N VAL A 136 -2.45 -2.20 -12.24
CA VAL A 136 -3.72 -1.50 -12.42
C VAL A 136 -4.05 -1.33 -13.91
N PHE A 137 -3.11 -0.86 -14.74
CA PHE A 137 -3.36 -0.71 -16.18
C PHE A 137 -3.55 -2.05 -16.88
N ARG A 138 -2.80 -3.09 -16.50
CA ARG A 138 -3.02 -4.44 -17.02
C ARG A 138 -4.42 -4.96 -16.70
N ALA A 139 -4.91 -4.75 -15.47
CA ALA A 139 -6.26 -5.12 -15.08
C ALA A 139 -7.32 -4.32 -15.85
N TYR A 140 -7.10 -3.01 -16.02
CA TYR A 140 -7.96 -2.13 -16.81
C TYR A 140 -8.04 -2.57 -18.27
N ASP A 141 -6.90 -2.76 -18.94
CA ASP A 141 -6.85 -3.15 -20.35
C ASP A 141 -7.52 -4.53 -20.55
N THR A 142 -7.31 -5.46 -19.61
CA THR A 142 -7.96 -6.77 -19.60
C THR A 142 -9.48 -6.67 -19.47
N LEU A 143 -9.97 -5.83 -18.54
CA LEU A 143 -11.39 -5.58 -18.34
C LEU A 143 -12.03 -4.94 -19.57
N LYS A 144 -11.40 -3.90 -20.13
CA LYS A 144 -11.90 -3.21 -21.34
C LYS A 144 -11.96 -4.14 -22.55
N ARG A 145 -11.03 -5.08 -22.68
CA ARG A 145 -11.10 -6.12 -23.71
C ARG A 145 -12.31 -7.03 -23.51
N HIS A 146 -12.53 -7.56 -22.31
CA HIS A 146 -13.68 -8.44 -22.07
C HIS A 146 -15.02 -7.72 -22.20
N GLN A 147 -15.10 -6.42 -21.84
CA GLN A 147 -16.31 -5.61 -22.04
C GLN A 147 -16.71 -5.44 -23.51
N ARG A 148 -15.80 -5.67 -24.47
CA ARG A 148 -16.12 -5.68 -25.91
C ARG A 148 -16.71 -7.02 -26.38
N GLU A 149 -16.44 -8.10 -25.65
CA GLU A 149 -16.76 -9.47 -26.05
C GLU A 149 -17.95 -10.05 -25.31
N THR A 150 -18.18 -9.61 -24.07
CA THR A 150 -19.19 -10.18 -23.16
C THR A 150 -20.01 -9.11 -22.47
N SER A 151 -21.08 -9.53 -21.77
CA SER A 151 -21.82 -8.64 -20.88
C SER A 151 -20.90 -8.02 -19.82
N THR A 152 -21.31 -6.87 -19.27
CA THR A 152 -20.52 -6.16 -18.25
C THR A 152 -20.18 -7.05 -17.06
N GLU A 153 -21.16 -7.78 -16.53
CA GLU A 153 -20.99 -8.65 -15.37
C GLU A 153 -20.01 -9.79 -15.67
N GLU A 154 -20.14 -10.43 -16.83
CA GLU A 154 -19.25 -11.51 -17.25
C GLU A 154 -17.82 -11.00 -17.49
N ALA A 155 -17.66 -9.79 -18.02
CA ALA A 155 -16.35 -9.17 -18.20
C ALA A 155 -15.64 -8.91 -16.86
N TRP A 156 -16.39 -8.43 -15.87
CA TRP A 156 -15.88 -8.24 -14.50
C TRP A 156 -15.48 -9.58 -13.86
N ASN A 157 -16.27 -10.63 -14.08
CA ASN A 157 -15.96 -11.97 -13.59
C ASN A 157 -14.67 -12.52 -14.23
N ARG A 158 -14.49 -12.37 -15.53
CA ARG A 158 -13.27 -12.82 -16.26
C ARG A 158 -12.02 -12.05 -15.87
N ALA A 159 -12.15 -10.74 -15.62
CA ALA A 159 -11.03 -9.90 -15.18
C ALA A 159 -10.75 -9.97 -13.67
N SER A 160 -11.60 -10.66 -12.89
CA SER A 160 -11.59 -10.65 -11.41
C SER A 160 -10.23 -10.95 -10.78
N ILE A 161 -9.45 -11.86 -11.36
CA ILE A 161 -8.12 -12.24 -10.84
C ILE A 161 -7.13 -11.07 -10.98
N GLU A 162 -7.06 -10.44 -12.15
CA GLU A 162 -6.16 -9.31 -12.39
C GLU A 162 -6.57 -8.08 -11.58
N LEU A 163 -7.89 -7.91 -11.43
CA LEU A 163 -8.51 -6.93 -10.56
C LEU A 163 -8.10 -7.14 -9.09
N CYS A 164 -8.24 -8.35 -8.55
CA CYS A 164 -7.82 -8.67 -7.19
C CYS A 164 -6.30 -8.45 -6.98
N LYS A 165 -5.47 -8.77 -7.98
CA LYS A 165 -4.03 -8.46 -7.93
C LYS A 165 -3.77 -6.95 -7.87
N ALA A 166 -4.45 -6.17 -8.70
CA ALA A 166 -4.34 -4.71 -8.71
C ALA A 166 -4.74 -4.09 -7.37
N SER A 167 -5.87 -4.53 -6.79
CA SER A 167 -6.32 -4.12 -5.46
C SER A 167 -5.26 -4.41 -4.39
N ARG A 168 -4.73 -5.63 -4.36
CA ARG A 168 -3.68 -6.03 -3.40
C ARG A 168 -2.45 -5.15 -3.50
N VAL A 169 -1.95 -4.88 -4.70
CA VAL A 169 -0.75 -4.04 -4.88
C VAL A 169 -1.03 -2.59 -4.49
N GLY A 170 -2.21 -2.06 -4.81
CA GLY A 170 -2.66 -0.74 -4.35
C GLY A 170 -2.67 -0.61 -2.82
N SER A 171 -3.19 -1.62 -2.09
CA SER A 171 -3.15 -1.66 -0.63
C SER A 171 -1.73 -1.76 -0.06
N HIS A 172 -0.81 -2.44 -0.75
CA HIS A 172 0.60 -2.52 -0.33
C HIS A 172 1.30 -1.16 -0.47
N LYS A 173 1.03 -0.42 -1.55
CA LYS A 173 1.56 0.95 -1.72
C LYS A 173 1.12 1.88 -0.60
N PHE A 174 -0.16 1.81 -0.21
CA PHE A 174 -0.68 2.60 0.92
C PHE A 174 0.09 2.32 2.21
N THR A 175 0.26 1.03 2.52
CA THR A 175 1.03 0.55 3.67
C THR A 175 2.49 1.07 3.66
N ILE A 176 3.16 1.06 2.51
CA ILE A 176 4.55 1.52 2.37
C ILE A 176 4.68 3.03 2.58
N ASN A 177 3.75 3.81 2.05
CA ASN A 177 3.74 5.25 2.23
C ASN A 177 3.62 5.64 3.71
N ILE A 178 2.81 4.90 4.47
CA ILE A 178 2.68 5.06 5.91
C ILE A 178 3.97 4.71 6.64
N ILE A 179 4.61 3.58 6.31
CA ILE A 179 5.90 3.19 6.92
C ILE A 179 6.96 4.29 6.73
N ILE A 180 7.01 4.91 5.56
CA ILE A 180 7.99 5.96 5.25
C ILE A 180 7.65 7.29 5.93
N LYS A 181 6.37 7.65 6.00
CA LYS A 181 5.91 8.81 6.79
C LYS A 181 6.30 8.64 8.26
N LEU A 182 6.08 7.46 8.84
CA LEU A 182 6.45 7.17 10.24
C LEU A 182 7.96 7.28 10.48
N LYS A 183 8.79 6.76 9.56
CA LYS A 183 10.25 6.90 9.64
C LYS A 183 10.69 8.37 9.60
N SER A 184 9.94 9.21 8.89
CA SER A 184 10.21 10.65 8.79
C SER A 184 9.72 11.41 10.02
N SER A 185 8.57 11.06 10.61
CA SER A 185 8.09 11.64 11.86
C SER A 185 8.95 11.27 13.07
N HIS A 186 9.46 10.04 13.15
CA HIS A 186 10.40 9.63 14.21
C HIS A 186 11.80 10.26 14.10
N ARG A 187 12.14 10.88 12.95
CA ARG A 187 13.40 11.63 12.79
C ARG A 187 13.40 12.99 13.51
N TYR A 188 12.25 13.44 13.99
CA TYR A 188 12.09 14.68 14.77
C TYR A 188 11.86 14.44 16.28
N LEU A 189 11.97 13.19 16.74
CA LEU A 189 11.76 12.79 18.14
C LEU A 189 13.00 12.13 18.78
N VAL A 190 14.19 12.34 18.20
CA VAL A 190 15.49 11.99 18.80
C VAL A 190 16.42 13.17 18.68
#